data_AF-A0A9E4H1D8-F1
#
_entry.id   AF-A0A9E4H1D8-F1
#
_cell.length_a   1.000
_cell.length_b   1.000
_cell.length_c   1.000
_cell.angle_alpha   90.00
_cell.angle_beta   90.00
_cell.angle_gamma   90.00
#
_symmetry.space_group_name_H-M   'P 1'
#
loop_
_entity.id
_entity.type
_entity.pdbx_description
1 polymer ?
#
loop_
_entity_poly.entity_id
_entity_poly.type
_entity_poly.pdbx_seq_one_letter_code
_entity_poly.pdbx_strand_id
1 'polypeptide(L)'
;MPLASAVTIQYLSPLFTSIFAIFILKERMASIQWLFFGLSIAGVVVLKRFDPGINLLYMMLGLGSAFFAGLAYNAIRKVRGTDHPVVVVFYFPLIATPIMAVLSIFN
;
A
#
# COMPACT_ATOMS: atom_id res chain seq x y z
N MET A 1 0.16 -15.80 -8.48
CA MET A 1 0.77 -15.00 -9.56
C MET A 1 2.29 -14.91 -9.36
N PRO A 2 3.09 -14.57 -10.37
CA PRO A 2 4.55 -14.43 -10.23
C PRO A 2 4.94 -13.39 -9.18
N LEU A 3 6.00 -13.66 -8.41
CA LEU A 3 6.48 -12.77 -7.34
C LEU A 3 6.85 -11.39 -7.88
N ALA A 4 7.51 -11.34 -9.06
CA ALA A 4 7.90 -10.09 -9.70
C ALA A 4 6.68 -9.17 -9.93
N SER A 5 5.62 -9.72 -10.52
CA SER A 5 4.37 -9.00 -10.78
C SER A 5 3.68 -8.54 -9.50
N ALA A 6 3.80 -9.30 -8.40
CA ALA A 6 3.29 -8.91 -7.08
C ALA A 6 4.00 -7.71 -6.49
N VAL A 7 5.32 -7.75 -6.50
CA VAL A 7 6.14 -6.66 -5.99
C VAL A 7 5.91 -5.40 -6.83
N THR A 8 5.78 -5.53 -8.15
CA THR A 8 5.50 -4.37 -9.01
C THR A 8 4.16 -3.73 -8.72
N ILE A 9 3.09 -4.49 -8.49
CA ILE A 9 1.81 -3.92 -8.06
C ILE A 9 1.95 -3.29 -6.67
N GLN A 10 2.71 -3.90 -5.76
CA GLN A 10 2.96 -3.35 -4.44
C GLN A 10 3.75 -2.03 -4.49
N TYR A 11 4.55 -1.76 -5.53
CA TYR A 11 5.17 -0.45 -5.74
C TYR A 11 4.18 0.68 -6.02
N LEU A 12 2.88 0.41 -6.15
CA LEU A 12 1.83 1.43 -6.13
C LEU A 12 1.43 1.85 -4.71
N SER A 13 1.93 1.19 -3.66
CA SER A 13 1.64 1.60 -2.27
C SER A 13 1.97 3.08 -2.02
N PRO A 14 3.13 3.62 -2.45
CA PRO A 14 3.44 5.05 -2.31
C PRO A 14 2.42 5.97 -3.00
N LEU A 15 1.82 5.55 -4.11
CA LEU A 15 0.77 6.32 -4.79
C LEU A 15 -0.45 6.45 -3.87
N PHE A 16 -0.92 5.35 -3.27
CA PHE A 16 -2.00 5.39 -2.30
C PHE A 16 -1.60 6.14 -1.03
N THR A 17 -0.37 5.97 -0.56
CA THR A 17 0.17 6.75 0.57
C THR A 17 0.04 8.24 0.31
N SER A 18 0.45 8.67 -0.86
CA SER A 18 0.39 10.05 -1.32
C SER A 18 -1.04 10.58 -1.40
N ILE A 19 -1.98 9.82 -1.97
CA ILE A 19 -3.40 10.21 -2.03
C ILE A 19 -3.99 10.35 -0.63
N PHE A 20 -3.74 9.40 0.27
CA PHE A 20 -4.26 9.43 1.64
C PHE A 20 -3.64 10.54 2.48
N ALA A 21 -2.41 10.97 2.20
CA ALA A 21 -1.77 12.07 2.92
C ALA A 21 -2.58 13.37 2.79
N ILE A 22 -3.27 13.59 1.68
CA ILE A 22 -4.19 14.72 1.49
C ILE A 22 -5.33 14.68 2.52
N PHE A 23 -5.91 13.51 2.77
CA PHE A 23 -7.07 13.37 3.65
C PHE A 23 -6.67 13.28 5.13
N ILE A 24 -5.63 12.49 5.44
CA ILE A 24 -5.23 12.16 6.81
C ILE A 24 -4.30 13.22 7.41
N LEU A 25 -3.33 13.70 6.62
CA LEU A 25 -2.33 14.69 7.06
C LEU A 25 -2.65 16.10 6.57
N LYS A 26 -3.65 16.29 5.70
CA LYS A 26 -4.01 17.59 5.10
C LYS A 26 -2.85 18.24 4.34
N GLU A 27 -1.96 17.43 3.77
CA GLU A 27 -0.87 17.91 2.94
C GLU A 27 -1.37 18.36 1.57
N ARG A 28 -0.80 19.45 1.05
CA ARG A 28 -1.08 19.92 -0.31
C ARG A 28 -0.20 19.18 -1.30
N MET A 29 -0.81 18.56 -2.29
CA MET A 29 -0.09 17.94 -3.40
C MET A 29 0.16 18.94 -4.52
N ALA A 30 1.37 18.89 -5.08
CA ALA A 30 1.69 19.65 -6.27
C ALA A 30 0.94 19.08 -7.48
N SER A 31 0.45 19.94 -8.38
CA SER A 31 -0.32 19.50 -9.56
C SER A 31 0.42 18.49 -10.43
N ILE A 32 1.75 18.53 -10.45
CA ILE A 32 2.60 17.57 -11.19
C ILE A 32 2.49 16.13 -10.63
N GLN A 33 2.16 15.95 -9.35
CA GLN A 33 2.03 14.62 -8.74
C GLN A 33 0.85 13.83 -9.32
N TRP A 34 -0.21 14.51 -9.74
CA TRP A 34 -1.35 13.89 -10.44
C TRP A 34 -0.93 13.25 -11.76
N LEU A 35 0.05 13.84 -12.46
CA LEU A 35 0.59 13.28 -13.70
C LEU A 35 1.37 11.98 -13.42
N PHE A 36 2.16 11.95 -12.34
CA PHE A 36 2.85 10.73 -11.91
C PHE A 36 1.91 9.63 -11.44
N PHE A 37 0.75 9.98 -10.88
CA PHE A 37 -0.29 8.99 -10.56
C PHE A 37 -0.87 8.35 -11.81
N GLY A 38 -1.19 9.16 -12.82
CA GLY A 38 -1.60 8.66 -14.13
C GLY A 38 -0.57 7.72 -14.73
N LEU A 39 0.70 8.10 -14.68
CA LEU A 39 1.82 7.28 -15.17
C LEU A 39 1.94 5.94 -14.42
N SER A 40 1.78 5.95 -13.10
CA SER A 40 1.87 4.75 -12.27
C SER A 40 0.72 3.77 -12.54
N ILE A 41 -0.50 4.28 -12.73
CA ILE A 41 -1.67 3.46 -13.12
C ILE A 41 -1.45 2.87 -14.50
N ALA A 42 -0.96 3.67 -15.47
CA ALA A 42 -0.62 3.19 -16.80
C ALA A 42 0.43 2.06 -16.75
N GLY A 43 1.43 2.18 -15.88
CA GLY A 43 2.43 1.14 -15.66
C GLY A 43 1.84 -0.22 -15.27
N VAL A 44 0.81 -0.25 -14.40
CA VAL A 44 0.14 -1.51 -14.01
C VAL A 44 -0.65 -2.11 -15.16
N VAL A 45 -1.31 -1.28 -15.96
CA VAL A 45 -2.05 -1.75 -17.15
C VAL A 45 -1.09 -2.39 -18.16
N VAL A 46 0.08 -1.76 -18.37
CA VAL A 46 1.13 -2.32 -19.23
C VAL A 46 1.66 -3.64 -18.64
N LEU A 47 1.93 -3.70 -17.33
CA LEU A 47 2.39 -4.92 -16.66
C LEU A 47 1.43 -6.11 -16.90
N LYS A 48 0.12 -5.88 -16.72
CA LYS A 48 -0.91 -6.90 -16.97
C LYS A 48 -0.88 -7.41 -18.41
N ARG A 49 -0.57 -6.54 -19.38
CA ARG A 49 -0.52 -6.89 -20.80
C ARG A 49 0.67 -7.80 -21.13
N PHE A 50 1.79 -7.67 -20.41
CA PHE A 50 3.00 -8.45 -20.64
C PHE A 50 3.03 -9.79 -19.90
N ASP A 51 2.24 -9.94 -18.83
CA ASP A 51 2.19 -11.16 -18.03
C ASP A 51 0.77 -11.80 -18.07
N PRO A 52 0.53 -12.76 -18.98
CA PRO A 52 -0.78 -13.42 -19.11
C PRO A 52 -1.13 -14.32 -17.91
N GLY A 53 -0.20 -14.56 -16.97
CA GLY A 53 -0.45 -15.30 -15.73
C GLY A 53 -1.17 -14.47 -14.65
N ILE A 54 -1.40 -13.18 -14.88
CA ILE A 54 -2.09 -12.29 -13.93
C ILE A 54 -3.60 -12.38 -14.14
N ASN A 55 -4.25 -13.24 -13.34
CA ASN A 55 -5.71 -13.21 -13.23
C ASN A 55 -6.18 -11.87 -12.63
N LEU A 56 -7.32 -11.36 -13.09
CA LEU A 56 -7.94 -10.13 -12.60
C LEU A 56 -8.11 -10.15 -11.07
N LEU A 57 -8.46 -11.31 -10.50
CA LEU A 57 -8.62 -11.47 -9.06
C LEU A 57 -7.31 -11.19 -8.30
N TYR A 58 -6.18 -11.76 -8.74
CA TYR A 58 -4.88 -11.53 -8.09
C TYR A 58 -4.40 -10.08 -8.25
N MET A 59 -4.69 -9.45 -9.39
CA MET A 59 -4.41 -8.04 -9.60
C MET A 59 -5.19 -7.16 -8.61
N MET A 60 -6.49 -7.43 -8.42
CA MET A 60 -7.33 -6.68 -7.48
C MET A 60 -6.87 -6.89 -6.03
N LEU A 61 -6.45 -8.11 -5.67
CA LEU A 61 -5.87 -8.39 -4.36
C LEU A 61 -4.55 -7.63 -4.14
N GLY A 62 -3.66 -7.57 -5.14
CA GLY A 62 -2.42 -6.79 -5.06
C GLY A 62 -2.66 -5.27 -5.00
N LEU A 63 -3.66 -4.76 -5.73
CA LEU A 63 -4.06 -3.35 -5.60
C LEU A 63 -4.66 -3.06 -4.23
N GLY A 64 -5.47 -4.00 -3.70
CA GLY A 64 -5.98 -3.95 -2.34
C GLY A 64 -4.86 -3.92 -1.30
N SER A 65 -3.84 -4.78 -1.42
CA SER A 65 -2.70 -4.77 -0.50
C SER A 65 -1.90 -3.46 -0.58
N ALA A 66 -1.70 -2.91 -1.77
CA ALA A 66 -1.06 -1.61 -1.96
C ALA A 66 -1.86 -0.47 -1.32
N PHE A 67 -3.18 -0.51 -1.44
CA PHE A 67 -4.10 0.44 -0.80
C PHE A 67 -4.00 0.39 0.73
N PHE A 68 -4.12 -0.80 1.33
CA PHE A 68 -4.02 -0.96 2.79
C PHE A 68 -2.62 -0.61 3.31
N ALA A 69 -1.57 -0.94 2.58
CA ALA A 69 -0.20 -0.53 2.92
C ALA A 69 -0.10 1.00 2.96
N GLY A 70 -0.61 1.70 1.95
CA GLY A 70 -0.61 3.16 1.92
C GLY A 70 -1.38 3.79 3.08
N LEU A 71 -2.50 3.18 3.49
CA LEU A 71 -3.26 3.60 4.66
C LEU A 71 -2.45 3.41 5.97
N ALA A 72 -1.85 2.23 6.15
CA ALA A 72 -1.03 1.91 7.33
C ALA A 72 0.16 2.86 7.46
N TYR A 73 0.88 3.14 6.37
CA TYR A 73 1.98 4.10 6.36
C TYR A 73 1.54 5.50 6.77
N ASN A 74 0.36 5.97 6.31
CA ASN A 74 -0.17 7.26 6.74
C ASN A 74 -0.57 7.28 8.21
N ALA A 75 -1.17 6.20 8.71
CA ALA A 75 -1.52 6.08 10.13
C ALA A 75 -0.26 6.17 11.01
N ILE A 76 0.79 5.43 10.66
CA ILE A 76 2.11 5.50 11.31
C ILE A 76 2.68 6.92 11.25
N ARG A 77 2.63 7.55 10.07
CA ARG A 77 3.15 8.90 9.86
C ARG A 77 2.40 9.95 10.69
N LYS A 78 1.09 9.78 10.89
CA LYS A 78 0.26 10.67 11.70
C LYS A 78 0.67 10.66 13.18
N VAL A 79 0.96 9.48 13.75
CA VAL A 79 1.34 9.33 15.16
C VAL A 79 2.84 9.54 15.41
N ARG A 80 3.67 9.52 14.38
CA ARG A 80 5.12 9.73 14.49
C ARG A 80 5.51 11.09 15.12
N GLY A 81 4.65 12.10 15.02
CA GLY A 81 4.90 13.41 15.63
C GLY A 81 4.52 13.50 17.11
N THR A 82 3.68 12.59 17.60
CA THR A 82 3.18 12.56 18.99
C THR A 82 3.87 11.49 19.82
N ASP A 83 4.23 10.37 19.21
CA ASP A 83 4.79 9.20 19.87
C ASP A 83 6.25 8.95 19.47
N HIS A 84 7.02 8.38 20.39
CA HIS A 84 8.40 8.01 20.12
C HIS A 84 8.44 6.90 19.03
N PRO A 85 9.31 6.98 18.00
CA PRO A 85 9.32 6.02 16.89
C PRO A 85 9.43 4.55 17.32
N VAL A 86 10.16 4.29 18.40
CA VAL A 86 10.32 2.94 18.99
C VAL A 86 8.98 2.36 19.44
N VAL A 87 8.06 3.19 19.96
CA VAL A 87 6.72 2.76 20.39
C VAL A 87 5.94 2.26 19.17
N VAL A 88 5.92 3.01 18.07
CA VAL A 88 5.18 2.61 16.86
C VAL A 88 5.72 1.29 16.29
N VAL A 89 7.04 1.12 16.24
CA VAL A 89 7.68 -0.11 15.75
C VAL A 89 7.43 -1.30 16.69
N PHE A 90 7.28 -1.08 17.99
CA PHE A 90 6.97 -2.13 18.97
C PHE A 90 5.48 -2.54 18.93
N TYR A 91 4.57 -1.56 18.98
CA TYR A 91 3.13 -1.83 19.08
C TYR A 91 2.51 -2.32 17.77
N PHE A 92 3.03 -1.89 16.60
CA PHE A 92 2.45 -2.30 15.32
C PHE A 92 2.52 -3.82 15.09
N PRO A 93 3.67 -4.51 15.23
CA PRO A 93 3.74 -5.96 15.19
C PRO A 93 3.04 -6.64 16.37
N LEU A 94 3.06 -6.05 17.57
CA LEU A 94 2.41 -6.60 18.75
C LEU A 94 0.90 -6.79 18.55
N ILE A 95 0.26 -5.86 17.83
CA ILE A 95 -1.16 -5.94 17.48
C ILE A 95 -1.36 -6.79 16.21
N ALA A 96 -0.49 -6.64 15.22
CA ALA A 96 -0.62 -7.36 13.95
C ALA A 96 -0.44 -8.88 14.11
N THR A 97 0.49 -9.33 14.95
CA THR A 97 0.80 -10.75 15.14
C THR A 97 -0.36 -11.59 15.66
N PRO A 98 -1.11 -11.25 16.74
CA PRO A 98 -2.26 -12.03 17.18
C PRO A 98 -3.40 -12.03 16.16
N ILE A 99 -3.66 -10.89 15.51
CA ILE A 99 -4.70 -10.80 14.46
C ILE A 99 -4.35 -11.73 13.29
N MET A 100 -3.09 -11.69 12.83
CA MET A 100 -2.62 -12.54 11.75
C MET A 100 -2.58 -14.02 12.16
N ALA A 101 -2.21 -14.32 13.41
CA ALA A 101 -2.19 -15.68 13.93
C ALA A 101 -3.59 -16.29 13.96
N VAL A 102 -4.60 -15.54 14.40
CA VAL A 102 -6.01 -15.99 14.38
C VAL A 102 -6.45 -16.26 12.94
N LEU A 103 -6.20 -15.34 12.01
CA LEU A 103 -6.54 -15.54 10.59
C LEU A 103 -5.82 -16.76 9.99
N SER A 104 -4.56 -17.00 10.35
CA SER A 104 -3.78 -18.14 9.86
C SER A 104 -4.28 -19.49 10.37
N ILE A 105 -5.01 -19.55 11.48
CA ILE A 105 -5.57 -20.81 12.00
C ILE A 105 -6.79 -21.25 11.17
N PHE A 106 -7.49 -20.32 10.51
CA PHE A 106 -8.71 -20.58 9.76
C PHE A 106 -8.48 -20.89 8.27
N ASN A 107 -7.23 -20.95 7.80
CA ASN A 107 -6.86 -21.08 6.40
C ASN A 107 -5.83 -22.20 6.19
#